data_AF-A0AA91IAL2-F1
#
_entry.id   AF-A0AA91IAL2-F1
#
_cell.length_a   1.000
_cell.length_b   1.000
_cell.length_c   1.000
_cell.angle_alpha   90.00
_cell.angle_beta   90.00
_cell.angle_gamma   90.00
#
_symmetry.space_group_name_H-M   'P 1'
#
loop_
_entity.id
_entity.type
_entity.pdbx_description
1 polymer ?
#
loop_
_entity_poly.entity_id
_entity_poly.type
_entity_poly.pdbx_seq_one_letter_code
_entity_poly.pdbx_strand_id
1 'polypeptide(L)'
;MIRFSLAYGADGADEIERLSKQHGWHEDGLLEDGSRVAPLARWAVACVAYGRGGVASLQHLLTDRTLATFAIAVLEQVRTASCVTALLDYCMSTTALSDEPSDPFWQALSALNTLTSFDDGLVLPQDQQEKLRDLVIETFASATTSHQQTLCLCALRGAPIEGALEWAEAQTVTDPTVRRAKSAALKSLRRRLSGAYKPPSAEQKRQIRRQRALDV
;
A
#
# COMPACT_ATOMS: atom_id res chain seq x y z
N MET A 1 15.20 5.97 -7.60
CA MET A 1 15.83 6.09 -6.27
C MET A 1 15.70 4.79 -5.47
N ILE A 2 14.49 4.33 -5.10
CA ILE A 2 14.34 3.09 -4.32
C ILE A 2 15.00 1.84 -4.96
N ARG A 3 14.94 1.69 -6.29
CA ARG A 3 15.66 0.60 -7.01
C ARG A 3 17.17 0.63 -6.77
N PHE A 4 17.75 1.80 -6.56
CA PHE A 4 19.17 1.96 -6.26
C PHE A 4 19.46 1.53 -4.82
N SER A 5 18.67 1.96 -3.83
CA SER A 5 18.77 1.46 -2.46
C SER A 5 18.54 -0.05 -2.36
N LEU A 6 17.64 -0.61 -3.18
CA LEU A 6 17.41 -2.05 -3.24
C LEU A 6 18.62 -2.82 -3.79
N ALA A 7 19.35 -2.24 -4.75
CA ALA A 7 20.50 -2.88 -5.37
C ALA A 7 21.79 -2.75 -4.54
N TYR A 8 21.97 -1.61 -3.86
CA TYR A 8 23.24 -1.24 -3.23
C TYR A 8 23.16 -0.99 -1.72
N GLY A 9 21.99 -1.17 -1.10
CA GLY A 9 21.82 -1.06 0.36
C GLY A 9 22.34 0.27 0.92
N ALA A 10 23.21 0.18 1.93
CA ALA A 10 23.78 1.33 2.63
C ALA A 10 24.66 2.20 1.72
N ASP A 11 25.49 1.60 0.85
CA ASP A 11 26.31 2.35 -0.12
C ASP A 11 25.43 3.16 -1.07
N GLY A 12 24.32 2.55 -1.51
CA GLY A 12 23.33 3.23 -2.33
C GLY A 12 22.66 4.41 -1.62
N ALA A 13 22.38 4.25 -0.32
CA ALA A 13 21.84 5.31 0.51
C ALA A 13 22.84 6.47 0.69
N ASP A 14 24.11 6.17 0.94
CA ASP A 14 25.14 7.20 1.11
C ASP A 14 25.32 8.04 -0.16
N GLU A 15 25.29 7.40 -1.34
CA GLU A 15 25.35 8.12 -2.61
C GLU A 15 24.09 8.96 -2.88
N ILE A 16 22.89 8.44 -2.58
CA ILE A 16 21.64 9.21 -2.68
C ILE A 16 21.71 10.46 -1.78
N GLU A 17 22.18 10.31 -0.55
CA GLU A 17 22.32 11.41 0.40
C GLU A 17 23.36 12.43 -0.07
N ARG A 18 24.50 11.97 -0.60
CA ARG A 18 25.53 12.83 -1.18
C ARG A 18 24.99 13.66 -2.35
N LEU A 19 24.27 13.03 -3.28
CA LEU A 19 23.65 13.71 -4.43
C LEU A 19 22.56 14.70 -3.99
N SER A 20 21.74 14.32 -3.02
CA SER A 20 20.70 15.21 -2.46
C SER A 20 21.31 16.49 -1.89
N LYS A 21 22.42 16.37 -1.16
CA LYS A 21 23.15 17.52 -0.60
C LYS A 21 23.86 18.33 -1.69
N GLN A 22 24.53 17.67 -2.64
CA GLN A 22 25.26 18.34 -3.72
C GLN A 22 24.33 19.19 -4.60
N HIS A 23 23.11 18.73 -4.87
CA HIS A 23 22.18 19.36 -5.78
C HIS A 23 21.07 20.16 -5.10
N GLY A 24 21.08 20.25 -3.76
CA GLY A 24 20.10 21.02 -2.99
C GLY A 24 18.65 20.64 -3.32
N TRP A 25 18.35 19.33 -3.35
CA TRP A 25 17.01 18.87 -3.73
C TRP A 25 15.91 19.48 -2.86
N HIS A 26 14.80 19.86 -3.48
CA HIS A 26 13.70 20.53 -2.80
C HIS A 26 12.88 19.56 -1.93
N GLU A 27 12.49 20.04 -0.73
CA GLU A 27 11.69 19.26 0.24
C GLU A 27 10.19 19.34 -0.02
N ASP A 28 9.66 20.53 -0.29
CA ASP A 28 8.21 20.76 -0.37
C ASP A 28 7.63 20.62 -1.78
N GLY A 29 8.50 20.44 -2.78
CA GLY A 29 8.07 20.35 -4.17
C GLY A 29 7.45 21.64 -4.71
N LEU A 30 7.80 22.80 -4.14
CA LEU A 30 7.37 24.12 -4.58
C LEU A 30 8.60 25.00 -4.81
N LEU A 31 8.67 25.62 -5.99
CA LEU A 31 9.70 26.60 -6.36
C LEU A 31 9.24 28.03 -6.03
N GLU A 32 10.17 28.98 -6.02
CA GLU A 32 9.91 30.40 -5.72
C GLU A 32 8.92 31.05 -6.70
N ASP A 33 8.88 30.57 -7.95
CA ASP A 33 7.95 31.03 -8.99
C ASP A 33 6.54 30.40 -8.87
N GLY A 34 6.32 29.55 -7.86
CA GLY A 34 5.07 28.82 -7.63
C GLY A 34 4.95 27.53 -8.44
N SER A 35 5.95 27.17 -9.26
CA SER A 35 5.97 25.92 -10.00
C SER A 35 6.11 24.73 -9.06
N ARG A 36 5.36 23.65 -9.34
CA ARG A 36 5.45 22.40 -8.58
C ARG A 36 6.50 21.47 -9.17
N VAL A 37 7.36 20.93 -8.32
CA VAL A 37 8.37 19.92 -8.65
C VAL A 37 8.23 18.71 -7.76
N ALA A 38 8.84 17.59 -8.15
CA ALA A 38 8.91 16.44 -7.26
C ALA A 38 9.68 16.80 -5.99
N PRO A 39 9.16 16.49 -4.78
CA PRO A 39 9.87 16.70 -3.52
C PRO A 39 10.99 15.66 -3.35
N LEU A 40 12.04 15.78 -4.17
CA LEU A 40 13.10 14.79 -4.31
C LEU A 40 13.87 14.57 -3.00
N ALA A 41 13.99 15.57 -2.14
CA ALA A 41 14.64 15.41 -0.85
C ALA A 41 13.86 14.47 0.08
N ARG A 42 12.53 14.54 0.10
CA ARG A 42 11.71 13.61 0.92
C ARG A 42 11.74 12.19 0.39
N TRP A 43 11.78 12.03 -0.93
CA TRP A 43 12.06 10.73 -1.56
C TRP A 43 13.44 10.19 -1.17
N ALA A 44 14.45 11.06 -1.12
CA ALA A 44 15.79 10.72 -0.68
C ALA A 44 15.79 10.23 0.76
N VAL A 45 15.15 10.96 1.68
CA VAL A 45 15.02 10.55 3.10
C VAL A 45 14.43 9.15 3.21
N ALA A 46 13.32 8.84 2.54
CA ALA A 46 12.72 7.51 2.60
C ALA A 46 13.62 6.41 1.98
N CYS A 47 14.24 6.67 0.83
CA CYS A 47 15.12 5.70 0.17
C CYS A 47 16.42 5.46 0.95
N VAL A 48 16.94 6.50 1.62
CA VAL A 48 18.12 6.44 2.49
C VAL A 48 17.81 5.66 3.76
N ALA A 49 16.68 5.95 4.42
CA ALA A 49 16.23 5.21 5.59
C ALA A 49 16.13 3.71 5.28
N TYR A 50 15.49 3.36 4.16
CA TYR A 50 15.42 1.96 3.72
C TYR A 50 16.81 1.37 3.43
N GLY A 51 17.67 2.07 2.69
CA GLY A 51 18.98 1.54 2.33
C GLY A 51 19.87 1.26 3.55
N ARG A 52 19.76 2.06 4.62
CA ARG A 52 20.57 1.92 5.84
C ARG A 52 20.00 0.95 6.87
N GLY A 53 18.67 0.84 7.02
CA GLY A 53 18.07 0.01 8.06
C GLY A 53 16.78 -0.72 7.66
N GLY A 54 16.52 -0.84 6.35
CA GLY A 54 15.44 -1.64 5.80
C GLY A 54 14.05 -1.14 6.21
N VAL A 55 13.12 -2.08 6.36
CA VAL A 55 11.73 -1.79 6.74
C VAL A 55 11.63 -1.16 8.13
N ALA A 56 12.50 -1.54 9.07
CA ALA A 56 12.49 -1.00 10.43
C ALA A 56 12.74 0.52 10.44
N SER A 57 13.70 1.00 9.66
CA SER A 57 13.96 2.44 9.54
C SER A 57 12.83 3.21 8.85
N LEU A 58 12.07 2.57 7.96
CA LEU A 58 10.88 3.20 7.37
C LEU A 58 9.74 3.35 8.37
N GLN A 59 9.61 2.45 9.35
CA GLN A 59 8.57 2.55 10.39
C GLN A 59 8.71 3.83 11.21
N HIS A 60 9.95 4.29 11.46
CA HIS A 60 10.17 5.58 12.12
C HIS A 60 9.66 6.76 11.30
N LEU A 61 9.72 6.69 9.96
CA LEU A 61 9.19 7.76 9.11
C LEU A 61 7.66 7.80 9.09
N LEU A 62 6.99 6.69 9.42
CA LEU A 62 5.53 6.63 9.49
C LEU A 62 4.97 7.46 10.67
N THR A 63 5.79 7.83 11.66
CA THR A 63 5.34 8.67 12.78
C THR A 63 5.21 10.15 12.39
N ASP A 64 5.82 10.56 11.28
CA ASP A 64 5.66 11.90 10.71
C ASP A 64 4.80 11.81 9.45
N ARG A 65 3.58 12.35 9.49
CA ARG A 65 2.64 12.30 8.36
C ARG A 65 3.19 12.93 7.08
N THR A 66 4.11 13.89 7.19
CA THR A 66 4.78 14.52 6.04
C THR A 66 5.70 13.54 5.32
N LEU A 67 6.34 12.64 6.06
CA LEU A 67 7.25 11.62 5.53
C LEU A 67 6.55 10.27 5.29
N ALA A 68 5.40 10.04 5.95
CA ALA A 68 4.65 8.80 5.87
C ALA A 68 4.29 8.43 4.43
N THR A 69 3.82 9.37 3.61
CA THR A 69 3.53 9.14 2.18
C THR A 69 4.72 8.54 1.43
N PHE A 70 5.92 9.05 1.68
CA PHE A 70 7.15 8.58 1.03
C PHE A 70 7.56 7.20 1.53
N ALA A 71 7.46 6.97 2.84
CA ALA A 71 7.72 5.68 3.45
C ALA A 71 6.75 4.60 2.94
N ILE A 72 5.44 4.90 2.88
CA ILE A 72 4.40 4.01 2.33
C ILE A 72 4.71 3.63 0.89
N ALA A 73 5.06 4.61 0.06
CA ALA A 73 5.41 4.34 -1.34
C ALA A 73 6.66 3.46 -1.46
N VAL A 74 7.66 3.62 -0.59
CA VAL A 74 8.81 2.72 -0.55
C VAL A 74 8.39 1.30 -0.12
N LEU A 75 7.56 1.17 0.92
CA LEU A 75 7.06 -0.12 1.41
C LEU A 75 6.27 -0.88 0.32
N GLU A 76 5.46 -0.16 -0.47
CA GLU A 76 4.73 -0.71 -1.61
C GLU A 76 5.68 -1.26 -2.70
N GLN A 77 6.86 -0.67 -2.89
CA GLN A 77 7.85 -1.12 -3.87
C GLN A 77 8.70 -2.30 -3.37
N VAL A 78 8.98 -2.36 -2.07
CA VAL A 78 9.81 -3.42 -1.45
C VAL A 78 9.07 -4.76 -1.39
N ARG A 79 7.74 -4.73 -1.15
CA ARG A 79 6.85 -5.91 -1.25
C ARG A 79 7.27 -7.13 -0.43
N THR A 80 7.60 -6.94 0.85
CA THR A 80 7.87 -8.05 1.79
C THR A 80 6.76 -8.21 2.83
N ALA A 81 6.74 -9.33 3.56
CA ALA A 81 5.80 -9.54 4.67
C ALA A 81 5.95 -8.49 5.78
N SER A 82 7.18 -8.05 6.06
CA SER A 82 7.46 -6.95 6.99
C SER A 82 6.84 -5.63 6.53
N CYS A 83 6.77 -5.37 5.22
CA CYS A 83 6.09 -4.18 4.69
C CYS A 83 4.59 -4.21 4.99
N VAL A 84 3.93 -5.37 4.82
CA VAL A 84 2.50 -5.49 5.16
C VAL A 84 2.28 -5.26 6.65
N THR A 85 3.15 -5.84 7.49
CA THR A 85 3.08 -5.66 8.95
C THR A 85 3.17 -4.18 9.32
N ALA A 86 4.18 -3.47 8.79
CA ALA A 86 4.36 -2.04 9.03
C ALA A 86 3.17 -1.19 8.58
N LEU A 87 2.57 -1.51 7.42
CA LEU A 87 1.40 -0.79 6.91
C LEU A 87 0.13 -1.08 7.71
N LEU A 88 -0.08 -2.33 8.14
CA LEU A 88 -1.19 -2.68 9.04
C LEU A 88 -1.06 -1.96 10.38
N ASP A 89 0.11 -2.03 11.02
CA ASP A 89 0.35 -1.38 12.29
C ASP A 89 0.14 0.14 12.18
N TYR A 90 0.60 0.75 11.07
CA TYR A 90 0.34 2.16 10.80
C TYR A 90 -1.16 2.46 10.71
N CYS A 91 -1.91 1.76 9.87
CA CYS A 91 -3.35 1.95 9.73
C CYS A 91 -4.12 1.70 11.03
N MET A 92 -3.70 0.75 11.87
CA MET A 92 -4.33 0.47 13.16
C MET A 92 -4.00 1.53 14.22
N SER A 93 -2.89 2.25 14.07
CA SER A 93 -2.43 3.27 15.02
C SER A 93 -2.90 4.69 14.69
N THR A 94 -3.55 4.90 13.55
CA THR A 94 -3.91 6.23 13.05
C THR A 94 -5.27 6.22 12.37
N THR A 95 -5.81 7.41 12.13
CA THR A 95 -7.03 7.60 11.34
C THR A 95 -6.73 8.56 10.18
N ALA A 96 -7.60 8.55 9.16
CA ALA A 96 -7.56 9.55 8.11
C ALA A 96 -7.87 10.94 8.70
N LEU A 97 -7.08 11.95 8.31
CA LEU A 97 -7.36 13.35 8.68
C LEU A 97 -8.04 14.12 7.55
N SER A 98 -8.05 13.54 6.36
CA SER A 98 -8.69 14.08 5.17
C SER A 98 -9.35 12.95 4.39
N ASP A 99 -10.42 13.28 3.68
CA ASP A 99 -11.06 12.38 2.73
C ASP A 99 -10.28 12.27 1.40
N GLU A 100 -9.26 13.11 1.21
CA GLU A 100 -8.45 13.13 -0.01
C GLU A 100 -7.61 11.85 -0.18
N PRO A 101 -7.49 11.30 -1.41
CA PRO A 101 -6.68 10.10 -1.67
C PRO A 101 -5.19 10.25 -1.32
N SER A 102 -4.70 11.48 -1.19
CA SER A 102 -3.32 11.80 -0.81
C SER A 102 -3.08 11.70 0.70
N ASP A 103 -4.13 11.54 1.52
CA ASP A 103 -3.95 11.30 2.96
C ASP A 103 -3.14 10.00 3.16
N PRO A 104 -2.08 10.03 3.99
CA PRO A 104 -1.25 8.87 4.25
C PRO A 104 -2.02 7.61 4.69
N PHE A 105 -3.14 7.74 5.39
CA PHE A 105 -3.96 6.59 5.77
C PHE A 105 -4.55 5.88 4.53
N TRP A 106 -5.16 6.64 3.61
CA TRP A 106 -5.73 6.09 2.39
C TRP A 106 -4.65 5.53 1.46
N GLN A 107 -3.48 6.16 1.42
CA GLN A 107 -2.33 5.65 0.68
C GLN A 107 -1.83 4.33 1.27
N ALA A 108 -1.75 4.19 2.59
CA ALA A 108 -1.35 2.94 3.24
C ALA A 108 -2.35 1.81 2.97
N LEU A 109 -3.66 2.09 3.03
CA LEU A 109 -4.69 1.11 2.69
C LEU A 109 -4.64 0.72 1.20
N SER A 110 -4.36 1.68 0.32
CA SER A 110 -4.12 1.42 -1.11
C SER A 110 -2.89 0.52 -1.32
N ALA A 111 -1.80 0.79 -0.63
CA ALA A 111 -0.60 -0.05 -0.67
C ALA A 111 -0.89 -1.47 -0.16
N LEU A 112 -1.64 -1.63 0.94
CA LEU A 112 -2.10 -2.94 1.43
C LEU A 112 -2.89 -3.70 0.36
N ASN A 113 -3.82 -3.04 -0.32
CA ASN A 113 -4.55 -3.62 -1.45
C ASN A 113 -3.59 -4.04 -2.59
N THR A 114 -2.65 -3.19 -3.01
CA THR A 114 -1.65 -3.55 -4.03
C THR A 114 -0.83 -4.78 -3.63
N LEU A 115 -0.44 -4.87 -2.36
CA LEU A 115 0.41 -5.93 -1.86
C LEU A 115 -0.31 -7.28 -1.73
N THR A 116 -1.62 -7.30 -1.47
CA THR A 116 -2.32 -8.50 -0.97
C THR A 116 -3.50 -8.97 -1.83
N SER A 117 -4.17 -8.05 -2.54
CA SER A 117 -5.44 -8.33 -3.20
C SER A 117 -5.32 -9.00 -4.57
N PHE A 118 -4.12 -9.08 -5.14
CA PHE A 118 -3.86 -9.64 -6.48
C PHE A 118 -3.27 -11.05 -6.41
N ASP A 119 -3.37 -11.81 -7.49
CA ASP A 119 -2.92 -13.22 -7.54
C ASP A 119 -1.40 -13.37 -7.41
N ASP A 120 -0.64 -12.33 -7.77
CA ASP A 120 0.79 -12.21 -7.53
C ASP A 120 1.16 -11.56 -6.18
N GLY A 121 0.14 -11.27 -5.36
CA GLY A 121 0.26 -10.67 -4.05
C GLY A 121 0.94 -11.57 -3.01
N LEU A 122 1.25 -10.94 -1.88
CA LEU A 122 1.72 -11.58 -0.67
C LEU A 122 0.54 -12.34 -0.03
N VAL A 123 0.82 -13.57 0.40
CA VAL A 123 -0.13 -14.36 1.17
C VAL A 123 0.11 -14.01 2.63
N LEU A 124 -0.93 -13.53 3.30
CA LEU A 124 -0.85 -13.11 4.68
C LEU A 124 -1.05 -14.29 5.63
N PRO A 125 -0.30 -14.35 6.75
CA PRO A 125 -0.69 -15.17 7.90
C PRO A 125 -2.11 -14.86 8.37
N GLN A 126 -2.78 -15.82 9.02
CA GLN A 126 -4.19 -15.69 9.39
C GLN A 126 -4.45 -14.48 10.31
N ASP A 127 -3.59 -14.25 11.30
CA ASP A 127 -3.68 -13.10 12.21
C ASP A 127 -3.62 -11.75 11.47
N GLN A 128 -2.82 -11.65 10.41
CA GLN A 128 -2.75 -10.45 9.58
C GLN A 128 -3.98 -10.30 8.68
N GLN A 129 -4.57 -11.40 8.22
CA GLN A 129 -5.84 -11.36 7.49
C GLN A 129 -6.99 -10.89 8.39
N GLU A 130 -7.02 -11.35 9.64
CA GLU A 130 -8.00 -10.90 10.65
C GLU A 130 -7.87 -9.39 10.89
N LYS A 131 -6.66 -8.90 11.16
CA LYS A 131 -6.38 -7.46 11.28
C LYS A 131 -6.82 -6.66 10.05
N LEU A 132 -6.49 -7.13 8.85
CA LEU A 132 -6.87 -6.45 7.61
C LEU A 132 -8.38 -6.44 7.41
N ARG A 133 -9.07 -7.56 7.68
CA ARG A 133 -10.53 -7.65 7.61
C ARG A 133 -11.16 -6.63 8.55
N ASP A 134 -10.78 -6.64 9.81
CA ASP A 134 -11.40 -5.81 10.85
C ASP A 134 -11.15 -4.32 10.57
N LEU A 135 -9.91 -3.96 10.22
CA LEU A 135 -9.56 -2.61 9.76
C LEU A 135 -10.45 -2.15 8.59
N VAL A 136 -10.62 -2.99 7.57
CA VAL A 136 -11.42 -2.64 6.39
C VAL A 136 -12.90 -2.48 6.73
N ILE A 137 -13.45 -3.36 7.58
CA ILE A 137 -14.84 -3.30 8.01
C ILE A 137 -15.11 -2.00 8.78
N GLU A 138 -14.26 -1.68 9.75
CA GLU A 138 -14.36 -0.46 10.54
C GLU A 138 -14.21 0.78 9.66
N THR A 139 -13.20 0.79 8.79
CA THR A 139 -12.94 1.92 7.88
C THR A 139 -14.10 2.15 6.90
N PHE A 140 -14.70 1.08 6.37
CA PHE A 140 -15.84 1.18 5.46
C PHE A 140 -17.07 1.78 6.16
N ALA A 141 -17.30 1.47 7.44
CA ALA A 141 -18.42 2.02 8.20
C ALA A 141 -18.35 3.55 8.33
N SER A 142 -17.13 4.12 8.37
CA SER A 142 -16.90 5.57 8.38
C SER A 142 -16.68 6.20 7.00
N ALA A 143 -16.68 5.42 5.92
CA ALA A 143 -16.35 5.92 4.59
C ALA A 143 -17.48 6.80 4.01
N THR A 144 -17.16 8.07 3.75
CA THR A 144 -18.11 9.10 3.28
C THR A 144 -18.15 9.19 1.76
N THR A 145 -17.15 8.68 1.05
CA THR A 145 -17.03 8.79 -0.41
C THR A 145 -17.04 7.44 -1.11
N SER A 146 -17.53 7.43 -2.37
CA SER A 146 -17.48 6.25 -3.24
C SER A 146 -16.05 5.74 -3.46
N HIS A 147 -15.05 6.62 -3.43
CA HIS A 147 -13.64 6.25 -3.54
C HIS A 147 -13.19 5.42 -2.34
N GLN A 148 -13.44 5.89 -1.13
CA GLN A 148 -13.08 5.19 0.12
C GLN A 148 -13.78 3.84 0.24
N GLN A 149 -15.08 3.79 -0.07
CA GLN A 149 -15.85 2.54 -0.09
C GLN A 149 -15.28 1.54 -1.10
N THR A 150 -14.96 2.02 -2.30
CA THR A 150 -14.32 1.21 -3.36
C THR A 150 -12.96 0.66 -2.89
N LEU A 151 -12.14 1.50 -2.26
CA LEU A 151 -10.83 1.11 -1.76
C LEU A 151 -10.94 0.04 -0.67
N CYS A 152 -11.83 0.21 0.30
CA CYS A 152 -12.09 -0.77 1.35
C CYS A 152 -12.51 -2.13 0.77
N LEU A 153 -13.48 -2.16 -0.15
CA LEU A 153 -13.90 -3.40 -0.82
C LEU A 153 -12.75 -4.03 -1.63
N CYS A 154 -11.91 -3.22 -2.26
CA CYS A 154 -10.72 -3.70 -2.95
C CYS A 154 -9.70 -4.31 -1.98
N ALA A 155 -9.43 -3.67 -0.85
CA ALA A 155 -8.49 -4.13 0.18
C ALA A 155 -8.95 -5.43 0.86
N LEU A 156 -10.26 -5.60 1.08
CA LEU A 156 -10.83 -6.82 1.68
C LEU A 156 -10.43 -8.10 0.95
N ARG A 157 -10.16 -8.03 -0.36
CA ARG A 157 -9.71 -9.18 -1.17
C ARG A 157 -8.40 -9.80 -0.66
N GLY A 158 -7.60 -9.02 0.07
CA GLY A 158 -6.37 -9.45 0.73
C GLY A 158 -6.59 -10.30 2.00
N ALA A 159 -7.82 -10.35 2.51
CA ALA A 159 -8.22 -11.12 3.69
C ALA A 159 -9.33 -12.14 3.36
N PRO A 160 -9.08 -13.16 2.53
CA PRO A 160 -10.03 -14.23 2.24
C PRO A 160 -10.15 -15.21 3.43
N ILE A 161 -10.73 -14.74 4.54
CA ILE A 161 -11.03 -15.53 5.75
C ILE A 161 -12.53 -15.51 6.06
N GLU A 162 -12.92 -16.29 7.07
CA GLU A 162 -14.27 -16.34 7.61
C GLU A 162 -14.80 -14.92 7.98
N GLY A 163 -16.06 -14.67 7.65
CA GLY A 163 -16.75 -13.41 7.90
C GLY A 163 -16.52 -12.33 6.83
N ALA A 164 -15.44 -12.40 6.05
CA ALA A 164 -15.15 -11.39 5.03
C ALA A 164 -16.14 -11.45 3.86
N LEU A 165 -16.53 -12.65 3.43
CA LEU A 165 -17.48 -12.84 2.33
C LEU A 165 -18.88 -12.41 2.76
N GLU A 166 -19.35 -12.88 3.91
CA GLU A 166 -20.67 -12.60 4.47
C GLU A 166 -20.84 -11.09 4.68
N TRP A 167 -19.82 -10.43 5.24
CA TRP A 167 -19.84 -8.98 5.43
C TRP A 167 -19.96 -8.24 4.10
N ALA A 168 -19.18 -8.62 3.09
CA ALA A 168 -19.21 -7.97 1.78
C ALA A 168 -20.58 -8.16 1.10
N GLU A 169 -21.20 -9.33 1.25
CA GLU A 169 -22.55 -9.62 0.73
C GLU A 169 -23.62 -8.73 1.38
N ALA A 170 -23.53 -8.52 2.69
CA ALA A 170 -24.48 -7.72 3.46
C ALA A 170 -24.46 -6.21 3.11
N GLN A 171 -23.36 -5.67 2.55
CA GLN A 171 -23.27 -4.23 2.30
C GLN A 171 -24.24 -3.75 1.22
N THR A 172 -25.10 -2.78 1.55
CA THR A 172 -25.95 -2.12 0.54
C THR A 172 -25.20 -0.94 -0.06
N VAL A 173 -24.91 -1.01 -1.36
CA VAL A 173 -24.17 0.04 -2.07
C VAL A 173 -24.92 0.44 -3.33
N THR A 174 -25.14 1.75 -3.49
CA THR A 174 -25.96 2.32 -4.58
C THR A 174 -25.11 2.84 -5.72
N ASP A 175 -23.94 3.43 -5.41
CA ASP A 175 -23.01 3.96 -6.39
C ASP A 175 -22.52 2.88 -7.38
N PRO A 176 -22.59 3.12 -8.71
CA PRO A 176 -22.18 2.14 -9.72
C PRO A 176 -20.72 1.67 -9.61
N THR A 177 -19.80 2.56 -9.24
CA THR A 177 -18.38 2.25 -9.05
C THR A 177 -18.20 1.34 -7.85
N VAL A 178 -18.86 1.66 -6.73
CA VAL A 178 -18.82 0.84 -5.52
C VAL A 178 -19.47 -0.52 -5.76
N ARG A 179 -20.57 -0.60 -6.52
CA ARG A 179 -21.20 -1.87 -6.93
C ARG A 179 -20.25 -2.76 -7.75
N ARG A 180 -19.49 -2.18 -8.67
CA ARG A 180 -18.47 -2.91 -9.45
C ARG A 180 -17.36 -3.43 -8.53
N ALA A 181 -16.87 -2.58 -7.61
CA ALA A 181 -15.87 -2.95 -6.62
C ALA A 181 -16.35 -4.10 -5.73
N LYS A 182 -17.58 -4.01 -5.20
CA LYS A 182 -18.23 -5.08 -4.43
C LYS A 182 -18.28 -6.38 -5.22
N SER A 183 -18.75 -6.34 -6.47
CA SER A 183 -18.85 -7.53 -7.32
C SER A 183 -17.48 -8.19 -7.56
N ALA A 184 -16.44 -7.38 -7.80
CA ALA A 184 -15.06 -7.86 -7.94
C ALA A 184 -14.51 -8.44 -6.63
N ALA A 185 -14.81 -7.82 -5.49
CA ALA A 185 -14.43 -8.31 -4.17
C ALA A 185 -15.07 -9.68 -3.89
N LEU A 186 -16.38 -9.80 -4.07
CA LEU A 186 -17.13 -11.07 -3.90
C LEU A 186 -16.59 -12.18 -4.79
N LYS A 187 -16.34 -11.88 -6.07
CA LYS A 187 -15.74 -12.85 -7.01
C LYS A 187 -14.37 -13.33 -6.52
N SER A 188 -13.53 -12.41 -6.05
CA SER A 188 -12.20 -12.73 -5.54
C SER A 188 -12.25 -13.56 -4.26
N LEU A 189 -13.07 -13.15 -3.29
CA LEU A 189 -13.24 -13.82 -2.01
C LEU A 189 -13.76 -15.25 -2.20
N ARG A 190 -14.87 -15.44 -2.94
CA ARG A 190 -15.41 -16.78 -3.24
C ARG A 190 -14.38 -17.69 -3.91
N ARG A 191 -13.61 -17.14 -4.86
CA ARG A 191 -12.54 -17.89 -5.53
C ARG A 191 -11.46 -18.30 -4.52
N ARG A 192 -10.95 -17.37 -3.70
CA ARG A 192 -9.83 -17.62 -2.76
C ARG A 192 -10.22 -18.49 -1.56
N LEU A 193 -11.46 -18.41 -1.11
CA LEU A 193 -12.04 -19.25 -0.06
C LEU A 193 -12.45 -20.64 -0.57
N SER A 194 -12.52 -20.85 -1.88
CA SER A 194 -12.85 -22.18 -2.42
C SER A 194 -11.74 -23.18 -2.09
N GLY A 195 -12.11 -24.38 -1.62
CA GLY A 195 -11.13 -25.45 -1.36
C GLY A 195 -10.36 -25.92 -2.60
N ALA A 196 -10.77 -25.49 -3.80
CA ALA A 196 -10.09 -25.75 -5.06
C ALA A 196 -9.04 -24.68 -5.43
N TYR A 197 -8.95 -23.57 -4.69
CA TYR A 197 -8.01 -22.50 -5.00
C TYR A 197 -6.58 -22.94 -4.72
N LYS A 198 -5.76 -22.88 -5.78
CA LYS A 198 -4.31 -23.03 -5.66
C LYS A 198 -3.69 -21.67 -5.92
N PRO A 199 -2.97 -21.07 -4.96
CA PRO A 199 -2.27 -19.82 -5.20
C PRO A 199 -1.24 -20.02 -6.33
N PRO A 200 -1.00 -19.03 -7.18
CA PRO A 200 -0.04 -19.18 -8.26
C PRO A 200 1.36 -19.52 -7.76
N SER A 201 2.08 -20.36 -8.49
CA SER A 201 3.49 -20.67 -8.24
C SER A 201 4.36 -19.42 -8.38
N ALA A 202 5.60 -19.47 -7.85
CA ALA A 202 6.52 -18.33 -7.96
C ALA A 202 6.78 -17.89 -9.41
N GLU A 203 6.83 -18.84 -10.35
CA GLU A 203 6.98 -18.58 -11.78
C GLU A 203 5.73 -17.90 -12.36
N GLN A 204 4.54 -18.42 -12.06
CA GLN A 204 3.28 -17.81 -12.48
C GLN A 204 3.13 -16.39 -11.94
N LYS A 205 3.52 -16.15 -10.68
CA LYS A 205 3.53 -14.79 -10.10
C LYS A 205 4.46 -13.86 -10.86
N ARG A 206 5.64 -14.32 -11.30
CA ARG A 206 6.57 -13.53 -12.13
C ARG A 206 5.95 -13.19 -13.49
N GLN A 207 5.28 -14.15 -14.13
CA GLN A 207 4.59 -13.92 -15.40
C GLN A 207 3.45 -12.91 -15.27
N ILE A 208 2.60 -13.05 -14.24
CA ILE A 208 1.52 -12.10 -13.93
C ILE A 208 2.07 -10.68 -13.73
N ARG A 209 3.19 -10.54 -12.99
CA ARG A 209 3.84 -9.23 -12.78
C ARG A 209 4.35 -8.63 -14.08
N ARG A 210 4.97 -9.44 -14.95
CA ARG A 210 5.45 -8.98 -16.26
C ARG A 210 4.29 -8.51 -17.14
N GLN A 211 3.21 -9.28 -17.22
CA GLN A 211 2.03 -8.90 -18.00
C GLN A 211 1.43 -7.58 -17.51
N ARG A 212 1.24 -7.43 -16.19
CA ARG A 212 0.72 -6.19 -15.60
C ARG A 212 1.60 -4.98 -15.89
N ALA A 213 2.92 -5.16 -15.93
CA ALA A 213 3.85 -4.07 -16.26
C ALA A 213 3.81 -3.65 -17.74
N LEU A 214 3.24 -4.47 -18.62
CA LEU A 214 3.03 -4.15 -20.04
C LEU A 214 1.67 -3.50 -20.30
N ASP A 215 0.70 -3.70 -19.40
CA ASP A 215 -0.67 -3.19 -19.51
C ASP A 215 -0.83 -1.77 -18.90
N VAL A 216 0.24 -1.18 -18.35
CA VAL A 216 0.32 0.17 -17.74
C VAL A 216 1.18 1.07 -18.59
#